data_AF-E1KX37-F1
#
_entry.id   AF-E1KX37-F1
#
_cell.length_a   1.000
_cell.length_b   1.000
_cell.length_c   1.000
_cell.angle_alpha   90.00
_cell.angle_beta   90.00
_cell.angle_gamma   90.00
#
_symmetry.space_group_name_H-M   'P 1'
#
loop_
_entity.id
_entity.type
_entity.pdbx_description
1 polymer ?
#
loop_
_entity_poly.entity_id
_entity_poly.type
_entity_poly.pdbx_seq_one_letter_code
_entity_poly.pdbx_strand_id
1 'polypeptide(L)'
;MGNINNFRLNNNYKTNGMWALELEDLFEKNSMNISDKVIPGTIEISEGRINLDLNGSFNKFGSNFRTDIYRIYGYLSSGLFVILENCFICKHNFSVQGYVVEKYFANIGYVLDKNPVHNNFKLEEKIMATKVNFGIDYLDSWYDIDLPWCEKSGDLKDITIHYNNDFFENNKYEILDGKFVLSLKNDQNINRRIYEGAQVNVRPYISIYTKNYNEVEIKSFFEIANWALRLIDFLTQTFGKYTYFEFYLENEINRMRIEKLEKGDYKYHSPIYNGRFLFKQVLEEAPKLKTDSLRLSDIKDEYGDLLKEWFEEKDNLQYIIDLYYQNMNLSLGIETIVVNQIKMLETYYDNFLQGKEENTQNKDLKFKQAKDKIKKFMDNSGIEESVKEQINTILNKNKKNNITLREKLAIILDELPDELKIVFSEITPNWDKDANFIFNFSKRLKDTRNFYTHGANNHRNTSRFSNIDEFLKVNSVLNYVIYYLILKILYRENMDKRIFQYPFLKAKTRLV
;
A
#
# COMPACT_ATOMS: atom_id res chain seq x y z
N MET A 1 21.84 -23.00 17.84
CA MET A 1 20.84 -22.47 16.88
C MET A 1 21.14 -21.00 16.68
N GLY A 2 20.88 -20.47 15.47
CA GLY A 2 21.00 -19.04 15.23
C GLY A 2 20.04 -18.24 16.10
N ASN A 3 20.23 -16.93 16.16
CA ASN A 3 19.28 -16.03 16.78
C ASN A 3 18.84 -15.03 15.72
N ILE A 4 17.62 -15.18 15.22
CA ILE A 4 17.10 -14.33 14.15
C ILE A 4 17.00 -12.85 14.55
N ASN A 5 16.90 -12.56 15.85
CA ASN A 5 16.89 -11.17 16.34
C ASN A 5 18.24 -10.47 16.10
N ASN A 6 19.34 -11.22 16.05
CA ASN A 6 20.67 -10.71 15.74
C ASN A 6 20.93 -10.58 14.23
N PHE A 7 20.06 -11.13 13.39
CA PHE A 7 20.16 -10.99 11.94
C PHE A 7 19.72 -9.58 11.52
N ARG A 8 20.67 -8.68 11.30
CA ARG A 8 20.39 -7.30 10.90
C ARG A 8 20.09 -7.25 9.40
N LEU A 9 18.92 -6.73 9.04
CA LEU A 9 18.50 -6.47 7.66
C LEU A 9 19.04 -5.12 7.13
N ASN A 10 20.12 -4.60 7.72
CA ASN A 10 20.67 -3.33 7.28
C ASN A 10 21.37 -3.50 5.93
N ASN A 11 21.26 -2.48 5.07
CA ASN A 11 22.13 -2.35 3.90
C ASN A 11 23.59 -2.51 4.38
N ASN A 12 24.31 -3.47 3.79
CA ASN A 12 25.68 -3.90 4.11
C ASN A 12 25.81 -5.11 5.06
N TYR A 13 24.85 -6.03 5.04
CA TYR A 13 25.01 -7.33 5.70
C TYR A 13 25.72 -8.33 4.79
N LYS A 14 26.75 -9.01 5.30
CA LYS A 14 27.51 -10.03 4.57
C LYS A 14 27.82 -11.22 5.47
N THR A 15 27.55 -12.44 4.99
CA THR A 15 27.82 -13.65 5.78
C THR A 15 28.09 -14.87 4.89
N ASN A 16 28.84 -15.82 5.42
CA ASN A 16 29.17 -17.07 4.75
C ASN A 16 28.10 -18.13 5.06
N GLY A 17 27.86 -19.01 4.10
CA GLY A 17 26.97 -20.15 4.24
C GLY A 17 27.28 -21.27 3.26
N MET A 18 26.55 -22.37 3.42
CA MET A 18 26.55 -23.52 2.52
C MET A 18 25.25 -23.54 1.73
N TRP A 19 25.33 -23.79 0.43
CA TRP A 19 24.22 -23.58 -0.49
C TRP A 19 23.94 -24.81 -1.36
N ALA A 20 22.67 -25.07 -1.67
CA ALA A 20 22.23 -26.17 -2.52
C ALA A 20 20.96 -25.79 -3.31
N LEU A 21 20.69 -26.51 -4.40
CA LEU A 21 19.46 -26.36 -5.18
C LEU A 21 18.28 -27.14 -4.60
N GLU A 22 18.57 -28.29 -3.98
CA GLU A 22 17.58 -29.12 -3.30
C GLU A 22 17.76 -29.05 -1.80
N LEU A 23 16.66 -28.99 -1.05
CA LEU A 23 16.69 -28.95 0.42
C LEU A 23 17.39 -30.18 1.01
N GLU A 24 17.15 -31.35 0.40
CA GLU A 24 17.73 -32.63 0.81
C GLU A 24 19.26 -32.69 0.62
N ASP A 25 19.83 -31.84 -0.22
CA ASP A 25 21.26 -31.81 -0.49
C ASP A 25 22.05 -30.96 0.51
N LEU A 26 21.38 -30.17 1.37
CA LEU A 26 22.03 -29.35 2.40
C LEU A 26 22.63 -30.18 3.54
N PHE A 27 21.96 -31.27 3.92
CA PHE A 27 22.34 -32.10 5.06
C PHE A 27 22.47 -33.56 4.64
N GLU A 28 23.37 -34.29 5.27
CA GLU A 28 23.41 -35.74 5.17
C GLU A 28 22.08 -36.35 5.64
N LYS A 29 21.62 -37.42 4.98
CA LYS A 29 20.35 -38.07 5.33
C LYS A 29 20.32 -38.45 6.81
N ASN A 30 19.28 -38.00 7.52
CA ASN A 30 19.06 -38.22 8.96
C ASN A 30 20.19 -37.69 9.87
N SER A 31 20.96 -36.69 9.41
CA SER A 31 22.09 -36.12 10.13
C SER A 31 22.05 -34.59 10.10
N MET A 32 22.68 -33.95 11.08
CA MET A 32 22.91 -32.49 11.08
C MET A 32 24.20 -32.10 10.35
N ASN A 33 24.98 -33.08 9.89
CA ASN A 33 26.19 -32.80 9.13
C ASN A 33 25.83 -32.23 7.77
N ILE A 34 26.59 -31.22 7.36
CA ILE A 34 26.50 -30.61 6.05
C ILE A 34 26.88 -31.66 5.00
N SER A 35 26.06 -31.81 3.97
CA SER A 35 26.32 -32.79 2.90
C SER A 35 27.45 -32.33 1.98
N ASP A 36 28.24 -33.27 1.46
CA ASP A 36 29.33 -32.99 0.50
C ASP A 36 28.86 -32.39 -0.84
N LYS A 37 27.54 -32.34 -1.07
CA LYS A 37 26.95 -31.75 -2.28
C LYS A 37 26.76 -30.24 -2.20
N VAL A 38 26.93 -29.63 -1.03
CA VAL A 38 26.75 -28.19 -0.88
C VAL A 38 27.91 -27.41 -1.48
N ILE A 39 27.63 -26.17 -1.85
CA ILE A 39 28.62 -25.23 -2.35
C ILE A 39 28.82 -24.13 -1.31
N PRO A 40 30.05 -23.87 -0.85
CA PRO A 40 30.32 -22.75 0.03
C PRO A 40 30.13 -21.43 -0.73
N GLY A 41 29.57 -20.43 -0.06
CA GLY A 41 29.32 -19.14 -0.69
C GLY A 41 29.05 -18.02 0.31
N THR A 42 29.09 -16.80 -0.18
CA THR A 42 28.84 -15.59 0.61
C THR A 42 27.55 -14.93 0.12
N ILE A 43 26.61 -14.71 1.03
CA ILE A 43 25.45 -13.86 0.76
C ILE A 43 25.75 -12.43 1.22
N GLU A 44 25.41 -11.48 0.38
CA GLU A 44 25.56 -10.05 0.62
C GLU A 44 24.24 -9.34 0.33
N ILE A 45 23.79 -8.54 1.28
CA ILE A 45 22.63 -7.66 1.16
C ILE A 45 23.17 -6.23 1.13
N SER A 46 23.25 -5.66 -0.07
CA SER A 46 23.81 -4.32 -0.30
C SER A 46 22.99 -3.57 -1.34
N GLU A 47 22.79 -2.28 -1.12
CA GLU A 47 22.10 -1.37 -2.05
C GLU A 47 20.74 -1.88 -2.54
N GLY A 48 20.04 -2.60 -1.66
CA GLY A 48 18.76 -3.18 -2.01
C GLY A 48 18.82 -4.35 -3.02
N ARG A 49 19.94 -5.08 -3.08
CA ARG A 49 20.10 -6.32 -3.84
C ARG A 49 20.49 -7.46 -2.91
N ILE A 50 20.00 -8.66 -3.21
CA ILE A 50 20.42 -9.89 -2.54
C ILE A 50 21.36 -10.62 -3.50
N ASN A 51 22.65 -10.61 -3.17
CA ASN A 51 23.71 -11.18 -3.98
C ASN A 51 24.21 -12.46 -3.31
N LEU A 52 24.34 -13.53 -4.07
CA LEU A 52 25.00 -14.76 -3.63
C LEU A 52 26.21 -15.04 -4.51
N ASP A 53 27.40 -14.98 -3.92
CA ASP A 53 28.67 -15.32 -4.56
C ASP A 53 29.09 -16.73 -4.12
N LEU A 54 29.07 -17.69 -5.04
CA LEU A 54 29.43 -19.08 -4.78
C LEU A 54 30.89 -19.36 -5.10
N ASN A 55 31.57 -20.02 -4.17
CA ASN A 55 32.84 -20.67 -4.41
C ASN A 55 32.54 -22.04 -5.04
N GLY A 56 32.20 -22.05 -6.33
CA GLY A 56 31.81 -23.22 -7.10
C GLY A 56 30.71 -22.88 -8.12
N SER A 57 30.13 -23.92 -8.72
CA SER A 57 28.96 -23.80 -9.61
C SER A 57 27.94 -24.88 -9.35
N PHE A 58 26.65 -24.53 -9.41
CA PHE A 58 25.58 -25.53 -9.36
C PHE A 58 25.49 -26.32 -10.67
N ASN A 59 25.78 -25.67 -11.79
CA ASN A 59 25.86 -26.32 -13.08
C ASN A 59 27.25 -26.94 -13.27
N LYS A 60 27.29 -28.26 -13.43
CA LYS A 60 28.47 -28.96 -13.95
C LYS A 60 28.52 -28.77 -15.47
N PHE A 61 29.68 -28.35 -15.98
CA PHE A 61 30.01 -28.12 -17.40
C PHE A 61 28.96 -28.59 -18.44
N GLY A 62 28.33 -27.64 -19.16
CA GLY A 62 27.71 -27.92 -20.46
C GLY A 62 26.19 -27.75 -20.61
N SER A 63 25.44 -27.25 -19.62
CA SER A 63 24.00 -26.96 -19.78
C SER A 63 23.74 -25.47 -20.07
N ASN A 64 22.74 -25.18 -20.90
CA ASN A 64 22.34 -23.84 -21.31
C ASN A 64 22.25 -22.86 -20.13
N PHE A 65 23.00 -21.76 -20.20
CA PHE A 65 23.02 -20.63 -19.24
C PHE A 65 21.67 -19.89 -19.06
N ARG A 66 20.57 -20.42 -19.61
CA ARG A 66 19.22 -19.87 -19.59
C ARG A 66 18.25 -20.72 -18.78
N THR A 67 18.72 -21.42 -17.76
CA THR A 67 17.83 -22.08 -16.80
C THR A 67 17.65 -21.13 -15.62
N ASP A 68 16.46 -20.53 -15.52
CA ASP A 68 16.05 -19.76 -14.34
C ASP A 68 16.12 -20.70 -13.13
N ILE A 69 17.04 -20.44 -12.20
CA ILE A 69 17.09 -21.18 -10.94
C ILE A 69 16.03 -20.56 -10.05
N TYR A 70 14.86 -21.19 -10.00
CA TYR A 70 13.72 -20.62 -9.27
C TYR A 70 13.96 -20.51 -7.77
N ARG A 71 14.78 -21.39 -7.18
CA ARG A 71 15.03 -21.41 -5.74
C ARG A 71 16.43 -21.94 -5.39
N ILE A 72 17.07 -21.32 -4.39
CA ILE A 72 18.34 -21.76 -3.80
C ILE A 72 18.15 -21.82 -2.28
N TYR A 73 18.63 -22.89 -1.66
CA TYR A 73 18.61 -23.08 -0.22
C TYR A 73 19.99 -22.83 0.38
N GLY A 74 20.03 -22.23 1.57
CA GLY A 74 21.25 -21.87 2.26
C GLY A 74 21.21 -22.20 3.74
N TYR A 75 22.36 -22.56 4.29
CA TYR A 75 22.58 -22.67 5.73
C TYR A 75 23.75 -21.78 6.13
N LEU A 76 23.45 -20.73 6.89
CA LEU A 76 24.43 -19.72 7.25
C LEU A 76 25.33 -20.21 8.37
N SER A 77 26.55 -19.67 8.41
CA SER A 77 27.49 -19.84 9.53
C SER A 77 26.92 -19.44 10.89
N SER A 78 25.91 -18.56 10.91
CA SER A 78 25.16 -18.21 12.13
C SER A 78 24.20 -19.30 12.60
N GLY A 79 24.01 -20.38 11.85
CA GLY A 79 23.03 -21.44 12.11
C GLY A 79 21.59 -21.07 11.74
N LEU A 80 21.42 -20.09 10.86
CA LEU A 80 20.11 -19.69 10.29
C LEU A 80 19.93 -20.33 8.92
N PHE A 81 18.70 -20.74 8.63
CA PHE A 81 18.33 -21.29 7.33
C PHE A 81 17.85 -20.18 6.39
N VAL A 82 18.20 -20.26 5.11
CA VAL A 82 17.89 -19.24 4.10
C VAL A 82 17.26 -19.87 2.88
N ILE A 83 16.23 -19.22 2.34
CA ILE A 83 15.62 -19.56 1.07
C ILE A 83 15.70 -18.34 0.18
N LEU A 84 16.30 -18.48 -0.99
CA LEU A 84 16.32 -17.46 -2.03
C LEU A 84 15.41 -17.88 -3.17
N GLU A 85 14.58 -16.97 -3.67
CA GLU A 85 13.64 -17.22 -4.76
C GLU A 85 13.83 -16.25 -5.93
N ASN A 86 13.46 -16.73 -7.11
CA ASN A 86 13.67 -16.04 -8.39
C ASN A 86 15.14 -15.65 -8.53
N CYS A 87 16.01 -16.67 -8.57
CA CYS A 87 17.45 -16.48 -8.62
C CYS A 87 17.93 -16.49 -10.08
N PHE A 88 18.75 -15.50 -10.43
CA PHE A 88 19.28 -15.35 -11.79
C PHE A 88 20.80 -15.32 -11.74
N ILE A 89 21.44 -16.09 -12.62
CA ILE A 89 22.89 -16.07 -12.79
C ILE A 89 23.28 -14.73 -13.42
N CYS A 90 24.16 -13.99 -12.76
CA CYS A 90 24.59 -12.67 -13.20
C CYS A 90 26.05 -12.63 -13.61
N LYS A 91 26.84 -13.60 -13.14
CA LYS A 91 28.24 -13.78 -13.55
C LYS A 91 28.63 -15.24 -13.43
N HIS A 92 29.30 -15.75 -14.45
CA HIS A 92 29.91 -17.08 -14.46
C HIS A 92 31.33 -16.91 -15.00
N ASN A 93 32.33 -17.02 -14.12
CA ASN A 93 33.72 -16.78 -14.48
C ASN A 93 34.59 -17.97 -14.10
N PHE A 94 35.58 -18.27 -14.96
CA PHE A 94 36.75 -19.05 -14.59
C PHE A 94 37.74 -18.13 -13.90
N SER A 95 38.14 -18.45 -12.67
CA SER A 95 39.26 -17.77 -12.01
C SER A 95 40.59 -18.22 -12.64
N VAL A 96 41.66 -17.44 -12.45
CA VAL A 96 42.99 -17.62 -13.07
C VAL A 96 43.66 -18.97 -12.68
N GLN A 97 43.05 -19.77 -11.81
CA GLN A 97 43.49 -21.13 -11.44
C GLN A 97 42.56 -22.26 -11.93
N GLY A 98 41.62 -21.99 -12.85
CA GLY A 98 40.71 -23.02 -13.40
C GLY A 98 39.51 -23.36 -12.51
N TYR A 99 39.27 -22.56 -11.46
CA TYR A 99 38.14 -22.72 -10.55
C TYR A 99 36.93 -21.92 -11.03
N VAL A 100 35.73 -22.53 -10.99
CA VAL A 100 34.49 -21.88 -11.42
C VAL A 100 33.85 -21.14 -10.25
N VAL A 101 33.47 -19.89 -10.49
CA VAL A 101 32.74 -19.04 -9.52
C VAL A 101 31.46 -18.55 -10.19
N GLU A 102 30.34 -18.71 -9.50
CA GLU A 102 29.03 -18.21 -9.94
C GLU A 102 28.49 -17.13 -9.00
N LYS A 103 27.85 -16.13 -9.59
CA LYS A 103 27.13 -15.08 -8.85
C LYS A 103 25.66 -15.09 -9.23
N TYR A 104 24.80 -15.06 -8.21
CA TYR A 104 23.35 -15.00 -8.35
C TYR A 104 22.79 -13.70 -7.78
N PHE A 105 21.73 -13.18 -8.42
CA PHE A 105 20.82 -12.20 -7.82
C PHE A 105 19.52 -12.90 -7.46
N ALA A 106 19.02 -12.66 -6.25
CA ALA A 106 17.70 -13.10 -5.82
C ALA A 106 16.77 -11.89 -5.68
N ASN A 107 15.53 -12.02 -6.13
CA ASN A 107 14.51 -10.98 -5.91
C ASN A 107 13.88 -11.08 -4.53
N ILE A 108 13.83 -12.28 -3.97
CA ILE A 108 13.15 -12.60 -2.72
C ILE A 108 14.08 -13.45 -1.87
N GLY A 109 14.16 -13.17 -0.58
CA GLY A 109 14.86 -14.03 0.36
C GLY A 109 14.10 -14.17 1.68
N TYR A 110 14.23 -15.32 2.31
CA TYR A 110 13.67 -15.60 3.63
C TYR A 110 14.75 -16.18 4.52
N VAL A 111 14.81 -15.72 5.77
CA VAL A 111 15.70 -16.25 6.80
C VAL A 111 14.85 -16.85 7.89
N LEU A 112 15.11 -18.09 8.28
CA LEU A 112 14.31 -18.85 9.23
C LEU A 112 15.18 -19.27 10.41
N ASP A 113 14.63 -19.11 11.62
CA ASP A 113 15.23 -19.60 12.86
C ASP A 113 14.77 -21.04 13.12
N LYS A 114 15.14 -21.96 12.23
CA LYS A 114 14.72 -23.36 12.34
C LYS A 114 15.80 -24.31 11.87
N ASN A 115 15.83 -25.48 12.51
CA ASN A 115 16.60 -26.63 12.04
C ASN A 115 15.74 -27.50 11.09
N PRO A 116 16.10 -27.64 9.81
CA PRO A 116 15.33 -28.40 8.82
C PRO A 116 15.37 -29.92 9.05
N VAL A 117 16.28 -30.45 9.89
CA VAL A 117 16.52 -31.89 10.05
C VAL A 117 15.48 -32.60 10.95
N HIS A 118 14.74 -31.86 11.80
CA HIS A 118 13.97 -32.47 12.90
C HIS A 118 12.44 -32.38 12.82
N ASN A 119 11.87 -32.01 11.68
CA ASN A 119 10.42 -31.99 11.55
C ASN A 119 10.04 -32.61 10.20
N ASN A 120 8.88 -33.28 10.16
CA ASN A 120 8.13 -33.64 8.95
C ASN A 120 7.68 -32.37 8.20
N PHE A 121 8.62 -31.45 7.96
CA PHE A 121 8.40 -30.18 7.33
C PHE A 121 8.48 -30.42 5.83
N LYS A 122 7.31 -30.63 5.24
CA LYS A 122 7.14 -30.34 3.83
C LYS A 122 7.25 -28.82 3.73
N LEU A 123 8.46 -28.31 3.50
CA LEU A 123 8.58 -27.00 2.90
C LEU A 123 7.95 -27.20 1.53
N GLU A 124 6.65 -26.95 1.43
CA GLU A 124 5.96 -26.95 0.15
C GLU A 124 6.72 -25.98 -0.76
N GLU A 125 6.38 -25.94 -2.03
CA GLU A 125 6.88 -24.88 -2.92
C GLU A 125 6.57 -23.46 -2.42
N LYS A 126 5.98 -23.27 -1.23
CA LYS A 126 5.52 -22.01 -0.67
C LYS A 126 5.81 -21.92 0.83
N ILE A 127 6.02 -20.70 1.32
CA ILE A 127 6.20 -20.43 2.74
C ILE A 127 4.86 -20.04 3.35
N MET A 128 4.49 -20.75 4.41
CA MET A 128 3.24 -20.55 5.13
C MET A 128 3.47 -19.71 6.39
N ALA A 129 2.42 -19.05 6.86
CA ALA A 129 2.41 -18.33 8.12
C ALA A 129 1.00 -18.30 8.71
N THR A 130 0.93 -18.11 10.02
CA THR A 130 -0.31 -17.77 10.74
C THR A 130 -0.30 -16.33 11.23
N LYS A 131 0.87 -15.70 11.29
CA LYS A 131 1.06 -14.32 11.74
C LYS A 131 2.24 -13.67 11.03
N VAL A 132 2.09 -12.40 10.67
CA VAL A 132 3.17 -11.56 10.12
C VAL A 132 3.12 -10.17 10.76
N ASN A 133 4.29 -9.68 11.16
CA ASN A 133 4.52 -8.35 11.72
C ASN A 133 5.25 -7.49 10.68
N PHE A 134 4.80 -6.25 10.52
CA PHE A 134 5.24 -5.30 9.52
C PHE A 134 5.72 -4.01 10.21
N GLY A 135 7.02 -3.75 10.17
CA GLY A 135 7.57 -2.45 10.56
C GLY A 135 7.51 -1.46 9.42
N ILE A 136 7.22 -0.19 9.71
CA ILE A 136 7.13 0.90 8.71
C ILE A 136 7.78 2.15 9.31
N ASP A 137 8.52 2.88 8.48
CA ASP A 137 9.45 3.94 8.86
C ASP A 137 8.84 5.13 9.62
N TYR A 138 7.62 5.55 9.30
CA TYR A 138 6.97 6.68 9.98
C TYR A 138 6.01 6.29 11.11
N LEU A 139 5.80 5.00 11.41
CA LEU A 139 4.78 4.57 12.39
C LEU A 139 5.03 5.15 13.77
N ASP A 140 6.29 5.28 14.19
CA ASP A 140 6.68 5.93 15.46
C ASP A 140 6.05 7.32 15.58
N SER A 141 6.09 8.09 14.50
CA SER A 141 5.56 9.45 14.44
C SER A 141 4.05 9.49 14.23
N TRP A 142 3.45 8.46 13.63
CA TRP A 142 2.01 8.43 13.38
C TRP A 142 1.21 7.97 14.60
N TYR A 143 1.75 6.97 15.33
CA TYR A 143 1.10 6.41 16.50
C TYR A 143 0.92 7.50 17.56
N ASP A 144 1.98 8.21 17.95
CA ASP A 144 2.00 9.41 18.83
C ASP A 144 0.86 9.52 19.86
N ILE A 145 0.48 8.38 20.46
CA ILE A 145 -0.51 8.23 21.52
C ILE A 145 0.13 7.40 22.60
N ASP A 146 -0.28 7.67 23.84
CA ASP A 146 0.20 6.95 25.02
C ASP A 146 1.74 6.94 25.13
N LEU A 147 2.39 8.04 24.71
CA LEU A 147 3.84 8.19 24.83
C LEU A 147 4.28 8.07 26.29
N PRO A 148 5.39 7.36 26.56
CA PRO A 148 5.97 7.32 27.89
C PRO A 148 6.33 8.72 28.37
N TRP A 149 6.06 9.01 29.64
CA TRP A 149 6.44 10.26 30.29
C TRP A 149 7.13 9.97 31.63
N CYS A 150 7.92 10.92 32.11
CA CYS A 150 8.73 10.72 33.31
C CYS A 150 8.42 11.75 34.39
N GLU A 151 8.38 11.29 35.64
CA GLU A 151 8.38 12.14 36.82
C GLU A 151 9.76 12.09 37.48
N LYS A 152 10.28 13.28 37.81
CA LYS A 152 11.39 13.39 38.74
C LYS A 152 10.83 13.27 40.15
N SER A 153 11.23 12.25 40.88
CA SER A 153 10.97 12.23 42.32
C SER A 153 11.74 13.38 43.00
N GLY A 154 11.20 13.91 44.10
CA GLY A 154 11.78 15.07 44.81
C GLY A 154 13.22 14.86 45.29
N ASP A 155 13.65 13.60 45.42
CA ASP A 155 15.04 13.21 45.61
C ASP A 155 15.64 12.88 44.24
N LEU A 156 16.70 13.60 43.84
CA LEU A 156 17.40 13.50 42.53
C LEU A 156 18.00 12.11 42.19
N LYS A 157 17.60 11.04 42.89
CA LYS A 157 18.11 9.68 42.75
C LYS A 157 17.20 8.75 41.94
N ASP A 158 15.88 8.99 41.93
CA ASP A 158 14.92 8.11 41.25
C ASP A 158 14.11 8.85 40.19
N ILE A 159 14.04 8.26 38.98
CA ILE A 159 13.17 8.66 37.87
C ILE A 159 12.14 7.55 37.69
N THR A 160 10.85 7.91 37.78
CA THR A 160 9.74 7.01 37.46
C THR A 160 9.32 7.25 36.02
N ILE A 161 9.23 6.18 35.22
CA ILE A 161 8.72 6.25 33.85
C ILE A 161 7.32 5.64 33.85
N HIS A 162 6.34 6.45 33.48
CA HIS A 162 4.96 6.05 33.31
C HIS A 162 4.70 5.80 31.82
N TYR A 163 4.05 4.69 31.51
CA TYR A 163 3.61 4.38 30.15
C TYR A 163 2.25 3.71 30.20
N ASN A 164 1.41 4.00 29.21
CA ASN A 164 0.17 3.30 28.94
C ASN A 164 0.30 2.63 27.56
N ASN A 165 -0.26 1.44 27.40
CA ASN A 165 -0.31 0.75 26.11
C ASN A 165 -1.70 0.13 25.83
N ASP A 166 -2.72 0.53 26.60
CA ASP A 166 -4.06 -0.07 26.59
C ASP A 166 -4.66 -0.14 25.18
N PHE A 167 -4.52 0.93 24.38
CA PHE A 167 -5.02 0.95 23.01
C PHE A 167 -4.35 -0.14 22.15
N PHE A 168 -3.02 -0.23 22.17
CA PHE A 168 -2.26 -1.17 21.35
C PHE A 168 -2.35 -2.62 21.86
N GLU A 169 -2.67 -2.82 23.14
CA GLU A 169 -2.94 -4.15 23.69
C GLU A 169 -4.29 -4.69 23.22
N ASN A 170 -5.30 -3.83 23.17
CA ASN A 170 -6.69 -4.22 22.95
C ASN A 170 -7.19 -4.08 21.51
N ASN A 171 -6.55 -3.26 20.68
CA ASN A 171 -7.01 -3.04 19.31
C ASN A 171 -6.94 -4.30 18.43
N LYS A 172 -8.09 -4.70 17.89
CA LYS A 172 -8.22 -5.86 17.01
C LYS A 172 -9.29 -5.56 15.99
N TYR A 173 -8.89 -5.57 14.72
CA TYR A 173 -9.77 -5.27 13.61
C TYR A 173 -9.91 -6.53 12.75
N GLU A 174 -11.12 -7.10 12.73
CA GLU A 174 -11.43 -8.22 11.86
C GLU A 174 -11.60 -7.71 10.42
N ILE A 175 -10.95 -8.36 9.46
CA ILE A 175 -10.97 -8.00 8.03
C ILE A 175 -11.17 -9.24 7.16
N LEU A 176 -11.63 -9.03 5.91
CA LEU A 176 -11.93 -10.09 4.94
C LEU A 176 -12.83 -11.16 5.55
N ASP A 177 -14.04 -10.76 5.95
CA ASP A 177 -15.05 -11.60 6.60
C ASP A 177 -14.56 -12.31 7.87
N GLY A 178 -13.67 -11.64 8.61
CA GLY A 178 -13.11 -12.16 9.87
C GLY A 178 -12.10 -13.29 9.70
N LYS A 179 -11.62 -13.54 8.48
CA LYS A 179 -10.56 -14.53 8.21
C LYS A 179 -9.23 -14.09 8.81
N PHE A 180 -8.97 -12.78 8.82
CA PHE A 180 -7.75 -12.19 9.38
C PHE A 180 -8.10 -11.14 10.43
N VAL A 181 -7.15 -10.94 11.34
CA VAL A 181 -7.20 -9.87 12.34
C VAL A 181 -5.97 -9.00 12.17
N LEU A 182 -6.18 -7.69 12.07
CA LEU A 182 -5.14 -6.67 12.07
C LEU A 182 -5.11 -5.97 13.43
N SER A 183 -3.91 -5.80 13.99
CA SER A 183 -3.69 -5.04 15.21
C SER A 183 -2.53 -4.06 15.01
N LEU A 184 -2.69 -2.84 15.52
CA LEU A 184 -1.58 -1.90 15.64
C LEU A 184 -0.86 -2.21 16.95
N LYS A 185 0.43 -2.54 16.89
CA LYS A 185 1.21 -2.93 18.07
C LYS A 185 2.33 -1.96 18.33
N ASN A 186 2.54 -1.65 19.59
CA ASN A 186 3.60 -0.78 20.05
C ASN A 186 4.34 -1.45 21.21
N ASP A 187 5.36 -2.24 20.91
CA ASP A 187 6.09 -2.97 21.94
C ASP A 187 7.05 -2.01 22.65
N GLN A 188 6.96 -1.97 23.98
CA GLN A 188 7.79 -1.11 24.82
C GLN A 188 8.75 -1.96 25.65
N ASN A 189 10.05 -1.74 25.48
CA ASN A 189 11.10 -2.44 26.21
C ASN A 189 11.86 -1.46 27.11
N ILE A 190 11.85 -1.72 28.41
CA ILE A 190 12.63 -0.93 29.38
C ILE A 190 14.03 -1.54 29.47
N ASN A 191 15.02 -0.82 28.95
CA ASN A 191 16.42 -1.17 29.14
C ASN A 191 16.99 -0.39 30.32
N ARG A 192 17.47 -1.11 31.33
CA ARG A 192 18.28 -0.54 32.41
C ARG A 192 19.74 -0.81 32.10
N ARG A 193 20.48 0.22 31.72
CA ARG A 193 21.94 0.14 31.60
C ARG A 193 22.57 0.86 32.77
N ILE A 194 23.48 0.17 33.46
CA ILE A 194 24.29 0.76 34.51
C ILE A 194 25.06 1.92 33.85
N TYR A 195 24.98 3.13 34.42
CA TYR A 195 25.59 4.38 33.95
C TYR A 195 24.91 5.17 32.80
N GLU A 196 23.96 4.59 32.04
CA GLU A 196 23.26 5.30 30.93
C GLU A 196 21.84 5.76 31.31
N GLY A 197 21.35 5.41 32.50
CA GLY A 197 19.98 5.68 32.93
C GLY A 197 18.97 4.66 32.38
N ALA A 198 17.69 4.84 32.72
CA ALA A 198 16.60 4.02 32.18
C ALA A 198 16.16 4.56 30.83
N GLN A 199 16.05 3.69 29.83
CA GLN A 199 15.55 4.03 28.49
C GLN A 199 14.33 3.16 28.16
N VAL A 200 13.30 3.76 27.55
CA VAL A 200 12.17 3.03 26.96
C VAL A 200 12.38 2.99 25.45
N ASN A 201 12.59 1.79 24.93
CA ASN A 201 12.63 1.56 23.50
C ASN A 201 11.23 1.19 23.04
N VAL A 202 10.71 1.97 22.10
CA VAL A 202 9.39 1.80 21.51
C VAL A 202 9.58 1.17 20.12
N ARG A 203 8.79 0.13 19.80
CA ARG A 203 8.85 -0.57 18.51
C ARG A 203 7.43 -0.73 17.95
N PRO A 204 6.96 0.20 17.12
CA PRO A 204 5.66 0.10 16.48
C PRO A 204 5.71 -0.80 15.25
N TYR A 205 4.62 -1.52 15.03
CA TYR A 205 4.39 -2.33 13.85
C TYR A 205 2.90 -2.62 13.67
N ILE A 206 2.56 -3.09 12.47
CA ILE A 206 1.25 -3.67 12.18
C ILE A 206 1.40 -5.19 12.28
N SER A 207 0.53 -5.84 13.03
CA SER A 207 0.47 -7.30 13.14
C SER A 207 -0.78 -7.81 12.45
N ILE A 208 -0.62 -8.78 11.55
CA ILE A 208 -1.73 -9.46 10.87
C ILE A 208 -1.64 -10.94 11.19
N TYR A 209 -2.74 -11.53 11.66
CA TYR A 209 -2.79 -12.95 11.98
C TYR A 209 -4.10 -13.59 11.54
N THR A 210 -4.05 -14.88 11.25
CA THR A 210 -5.23 -15.66 10.86
C THR A 210 -6.05 -16.04 12.08
N LYS A 211 -7.37 -16.06 11.93
CA LYS A 211 -8.25 -16.60 12.96
C LYS A 211 -8.01 -18.11 13.08
N ASN A 212 -7.97 -18.61 14.32
CA ASN A 212 -7.74 -20.03 14.64
C ASN A 212 -6.41 -20.62 14.14
N TYR A 213 -5.38 -19.81 13.88
CA TYR A 213 -4.07 -20.28 13.41
C TYR A 213 -4.12 -21.07 12.10
N ASN A 214 -5.06 -20.74 11.21
CA ASN A 214 -5.09 -21.33 9.87
C ASN A 214 -3.83 -20.93 9.09
N GLU A 215 -3.12 -21.91 8.53
CA GLU A 215 -1.93 -21.66 7.74
C GLU A 215 -2.29 -21.04 6.39
N VAL A 216 -1.65 -19.93 6.04
CA VAL A 216 -1.84 -19.24 4.76
C VAL A 216 -0.48 -18.86 4.18
N GLU A 217 -0.37 -18.84 2.85
CA GLU A 217 0.83 -18.39 2.15
C GLU A 217 1.18 -16.96 2.56
N ILE A 218 2.47 -16.69 2.83
CA ILE A 218 2.95 -15.36 3.25
C ILE A 218 2.51 -14.27 2.25
N LYS A 219 2.41 -14.59 0.96
CA LYS A 219 1.93 -13.68 -0.08
C LYS A 219 0.58 -13.02 0.25
N SER A 220 -0.36 -13.76 0.84
CA SER A 220 -1.65 -13.19 1.23
C SER A 220 -1.51 -12.13 2.32
N PHE A 221 -0.57 -12.30 3.27
CA PHE A 221 -0.30 -11.28 4.28
C PHE A 221 0.30 -10.02 3.67
N PHE A 222 1.16 -10.14 2.65
CA PHE A 222 1.68 -8.97 1.93
C PHE A 222 0.57 -8.19 1.21
N GLU A 223 -0.36 -8.88 0.54
CA GLU A 223 -1.47 -8.22 -0.15
C GLU A 223 -2.36 -7.44 0.83
N ILE A 224 -2.64 -8.02 2.00
CA ILE A 224 -3.40 -7.37 3.07
C ILE A 224 -2.63 -6.18 3.65
N ALA A 225 -1.37 -6.38 4.02
CA ALA A 225 -0.53 -5.33 4.61
C ALA A 225 -0.37 -4.14 3.65
N ASN A 226 -0.15 -4.41 2.36
CA ASN A 226 -0.06 -3.37 1.34
C ASN A 226 -1.35 -2.57 1.24
N TRP A 227 -2.52 -3.23 1.28
CA TRP A 227 -3.79 -2.53 1.24
C TRP A 227 -4.03 -1.71 2.52
N ALA A 228 -3.70 -2.23 3.70
CA ALA A 228 -3.80 -1.50 4.96
C ALA A 228 -2.83 -0.30 5.02
N LEU A 229 -1.59 -0.46 4.54
CA LEU A 229 -0.63 0.62 4.42
C LEU A 229 -1.15 1.72 3.49
N ARG A 230 -1.80 1.35 2.38
CA ARG A 230 -2.43 2.31 1.47
C ARG A 230 -3.49 3.19 2.11
N LEU A 231 -4.24 2.67 3.08
CA LEU A 231 -5.15 3.49 3.87
C LEU A 231 -4.36 4.50 4.72
N ILE A 232 -3.36 4.06 5.47
CA ILE A 232 -2.59 4.93 6.38
C ILE A 232 -1.86 6.00 5.56
N ASP A 233 -1.21 5.62 4.46
CA ASP A 233 -0.50 6.53 3.57
C ASP A 233 -1.46 7.57 2.96
N PHE A 234 -2.64 7.13 2.52
CA PHE A 234 -3.68 8.01 2.03
C PHE A 234 -4.13 8.99 3.12
N LEU A 235 -4.48 8.51 4.31
CA LEU A 235 -4.94 9.36 5.42
C LEU A 235 -3.89 10.40 5.85
N THR A 236 -2.62 9.99 5.90
CA THR A 236 -1.49 10.81 6.34
C THR A 236 -0.88 11.68 5.24
N GLN A 237 -1.23 11.44 3.97
CA GLN A 237 -0.59 12.05 2.80
C GLN A 237 0.95 11.83 2.78
N THR A 238 1.38 10.66 3.26
CA THR A 238 2.79 10.25 3.42
C THR A 238 2.96 8.82 2.90
N PHE A 239 4.12 8.45 2.36
CA PHE A 239 4.32 7.13 1.73
C PHE A 239 5.30 6.31 2.50
N GLY A 240 4.79 5.27 3.16
CA GLY A 240 5.54 4.47 4.09
C GLY A 240 6.35 3.43 3.36
N LYS A 241 7.54 3.15 3.88
CA LYS A 241 8.32 2.00 3.44
C LYS A 241 8.43 1.02 4.59
N TYR A 242 8.29 -0.26 4.26
CA TYR A 242 8.53 -1.29 5.23
C TYR A 242 9.99 -1.26 5.69
N THR A 243 10.20 -1.37 6.99
CA THR A 243 11.53 -1.41 7.62
C THR A 243 11.93 -2.83 7.99
N TYR A 244 10.96 -3.69 8.29
CA TYR A 244 11.17 -5.12 8.48
C TYR A 244 9.88 -5.90 8.33
N PHE A 245 10.02 -7.21 8.11
CA PHE A 245 8.92 -8.18 8.15
C PHE A 245 9.36 -9.38 8.97
N GLU A 246 8.54 -9.77 9.94
CA GLU A 246 8.74 -10.97 10.75
C GLU A 246 7.51 -11.86 10.65
N PHE A 247 7.68 -13.11 10.22
CA PHE A 247 6.58 -14.06 10.08
C PHE A 247 6.73 -15.22 11.04
N TYR A 248 5.60 -15.81 11.40
CA TYR A 248 5.50 -16.88 12.38
C TYR A 248 4.52 -17.93 11.89
N LEU A 249 4.89 -19.19 12.12
CA LEU A 249 3.97 -20.31 12.09
C LEU A 249 3.70 -20.74 13.54
N GLU A 250 2.47 -20.52 13.99
CA GLU A 250 2.03 -20.74 15.37
C GLU A 250 0.80 -21.65 15.39
N ASN A 251 0.52 -22.25 16.55
CA ASN A 251 -0.77 -22.86 16.85
C ASN A 251 -1.14 -22.55 18.31
N GLU A 252 -2.29 -23.03 18.79
CA GLU A 252 -2.75 -22.74 20.15
C GLU A 252 -1.74 -23.14 21.24
N ILE A 253 -0.94 -24.19 21.00
CA ILE A 253 0.05 -24.71 21.94
C ILE A 253 1.34 -23.88 21.87
N ASN A 254 1.80 -23.58 20.66
CA ASN A 254 3.14 -23.03 20.37
C ASN A 254 3.11 -21.53 20.04
N ARG A 255 2.01 -20.82 20.26
CA ARG A 255 1.97 -19.37 20.07
C ARG A 255 2.98 -18.67 20.98
N MET A 256 3.63 -17.63 20.49
CA MET A 256 4.55 -16.84 21.30
C MET A 256 3.79 -16.23 22.49
N ARG A 257 4.08 -16.72 23.69
CA ARG A 257 3.53 -16.22 24.95
C ARG A 257 4.48 -16.51 26.10
N ILE A 258 4.35 -15.68 27.14
CA ILE A 258 4.99 -15.92 28.43
C ILE A 258 3.89 -16.35 29.39
N GLU A 259 4.04 -17.52 29.98
CA GLU A 259 3.12 -18.07 30.97
C GLU A 259 3.76 -17.98 32.34
N LYS A 260 3.14 -17.24 33.26
CA LYS A 260 3.59 -17.14 34.65
C LYS A 260 3.09 -18.36 35.41
N LEU A 261 4.02 -19.13 35.95
CA LEU A 261 3.73 -20.32 36.75
C LEU A 261 3.50 -19.95 38.21
N GLU A 262 2.83 -20.82 38.96
CA GLU A 262 2.42 -20.59 40.37
C GLU A 262 3.58 -20.22 41.30
N LYS A 263 4.81 -20.62 40.97
CA LYS A 263 6.03 -20.34 41.76
C LYS A 263 6.76 -19.04 41.38
N GLY A 264 6.21 -18.24 40.47
CA GLY A 264 6.87 -17.05 39.93
C GLY A 264 7.85 -17.32 38.80
N ASP A 265 7.99 -18.58 38.38
CA ASP A 265 8.73 -18.97 37.18
C ASP A 265 7.96 -18.58 35.92
N TYR A 266 8.68 -18.38 34.80
CA TYR A 266 8.09 -18.06 33.51
C TYR A 266 8.38 -19.16 32.49
N LYS A 267 7.33 -19.66 31.85
CA LYS A 267 7.43 -20.56 30.69
C LYS A 267 7.31 -19.76 29.41
N TYR A 268 8.35 -19.83 28.58
CA TYR A 268 8.39 -19.21 27.27
C TYR A 268 7.94 -20.23 26.23
N HIS A 269 6.88 -19.90 25.50
CA HIS A 269 6.41 -20.68 24.37
C HIS A 269 6.98 -20.09 23.08
N SER A 270 7.41 -20.95 22.17
CA SER A 270 8.04 -20.56 20.91
C SER A 270 7.26 -21.09 19.71
N PRO A 271 7.20 -20.32 18.62
CA PRO A 271 6.50 -20.72 17.39
C PRO A 271 7.10 -22.00 16.80
N ILE A 272 6.32 -22.68 15.95
CA ILE A 272 6.80 -23.84 15.16
C ILE A 272 8.00 -23.43 14.30
N TYR A 273 7.93 -22.22 13.74
CA TYR A 273 9.09 -21.45 13.31
C TYR A 273 8.76 -19.97 13.21
N ASN A 274 9.80 -19.15 13.19
CA ASN A 274 9.73 -17.76 12.79
C ASN A 274 10.78 -17.47 11.73
N GLY A 275 10.55 -16.40 10.98
CA GLY A 275 11.45 -15.97 9.94
C GLY A 275 11.35 -14.48 9.66
N ARG A 276 12.27 -14.00 8.83
CA ARG A 276 12.35 -12.62 8.34
C ARG A 276 12.41 -12.61 6.83
N PHE A 277 11.76 -11.63 6.23
CA PHE A 277 11.84 -11.37 4.80
C PHE A 277 13.06 -10.50 4.49
N LEU A 278 13.86 -10.91 3.52
CA LEU A 278 14.93 -10.12 2.93
C LEU A 278 14.34 -9.32 1.78
N PHE A 279 14.45 -8.00 1.84
CA PHE A 279 13.96 -7.13 0.79
C PHE A 279 14.84 -5.91 0.59
N LYS A 280 14.65 -5.31 -0.57
CA LYS A 280 15.33 -4.10 -1.01
C LYS A 280 14.95 -2.91 -0.11
N GLN A 281 15.87 -2.47 0.74
CA GLN A 281 15.76 -1.19 1.46
C GLN A 281 16.46 -0.10 0.63
N VAL A 282 15.71 0.68 -0.15
CA VAL A 282 16.26 1.87 -0.82
C VAL A 282 16.29 3.00 0.19
N LEU A 283 17.48 3.30 0.74
CA LEU A 283 17.66 4.43 1.64
C LEU A 283 17.65 5.74 0.84
N GLU A 284 16.55 6.45 0.97
CA GLU A 284 16.51 7.91 1.15
C GLU A 284 15.98 8.12 2.58
N GLU A 285 16.26 9.27 3.20
CA GLU A 285 15.81 9.60 4.56
C GLU A 285 14.36 9.17 4.82
N ALA A 286 14.08 8.66 6.02
CA ALA A 286 12.73 8.24 6.39
C ALA A 286 11.73 9.39 6.13
N PRO A 287 10.62 9.13 5.43
CA PRO A 287 9.62 10.14 5.13
C PRO A 287 9.09 10.71 6.46
N LYS A 288 9.23 12.02 6.62
CA LYS A 288 8.69 12.72 7.78
C LYS A 288 7.23 13.02 7.52
N LEU A 289 6.37 12.67 8.48
CA LEU A 289 4.97 13.10 8.45
C LEU A 289 4.90 14.62 8.40
N LYS A 290 4.03 15.15 7.54
CA LYS A 290 3.80 16.58 7.46
C LYS A 290 3.12 17.06 8.75
N THR A 291 3.22 18.36 9.01
CA THR A 291 2.57 18.99 10.18
C THR A 291 1.06 18.87 10.14
N ASP A 292 0.48 18.84 8.94
CA ASP A 292 -0.95 18.68 8.64
C ASP A 292 -1.33 17.24 8.27
N SER A 293 -0.47 16.26 8.57
CA SER A 293 -0.83 14.84 8.45
C SER A 293 -1.76 14.43 9.60
N LEU A 294 -2.80 13.66 9.26
CA LEU A 294 -3.72 13.04 10.22
C LEU A 294 -2.95 12.08 11.15
N ARG A 295 -3.10 12.23 12.45
CA ARG A 295 -2.45 11.36 13.45
C ARG A 295 -3.40 10.25 13.89
N LEU A 296 -2.84 9.15 14.42
CA LEU A 296 -3.68 8.08 14.97
C LEU A 296 -4.53 8.61 16.14
N SER A 297 -4.01 9.54 16.95
CA SER A 297 -4.75 10.23 18.00
C SER A 297 -6.06 10.88 17.52
N ASP A 298 -6.07 11.34 16.27
CA ASP A 298 -7.23 12.02 15.70
C ASP A 298 -8.35 11.05 15.35
N ILE A 299 -8.03 9.79 15.05
CA ILE A 299 -8.96 8.79 14.49
C ILE A 299 -8.99 7.46 15.25
N LYS A 300 -8.31 7.32 16.38
CA LYS A 300 -8.14 6.03 17.07
C LYS A 300 -9.45 5.31 17.36
N ASP A 301 -10.52 6.07 17.66
CA ASP A 301 -11.83 5.53 18.03
C ASP A 301 -12.65 5.07 16.82
N GLU A 302 -12.33 5.56 15.61
CA GLU A 302 -13.03 5.28 14.35
C GLU A 302 -12.15 4.54 13.33
N TYR A 303 -10.87 4.33 13.63
CA TYR A 303 -9.91 3.68 12.72
C TYR A 303 -10.37 2.28 12.30
N GLY A 304 -10.99 1.54 13.22
CA GLY A 304 -11.54 0.21 12.92
C GLY A 304 -12.64 0.24 11.85
N ASP A 305 -13.54 1.23 11.92
CA ASP A 305 -14.61 1.42 10.94
C ASP A 305 -14.06 1.87 9.59
N LEU A 306 -13.11 2.82 9.59
CA LEU A 306 -12.42 3.26 8.37
C LEU A 306 -11.68 2.11 7.69
N LEU A 307 -10.98 1.28 8.47
CA LEU A 307 -10.25 0.12 7.96
C LEU A 307 -11.23 -0.91 7.37
N LYS A 308 -12.33 -1.18 8.07
CA LYS A 308 -13.35 -2.10 7.60
C LYS A 308 -13.91 -1.63 6.24
N GLU A 309 -14.37 -0.38 6.16
CA GLU A 309 -14.91 0.17 4.91
C GLU A 309 -13.89 0.16 3.78
N TRP A 310 -12.64 0.46 4.08
CA TRP A 310 -11.54 0.43 3.11
C TRP A 310 -11.33 -0.96 2.50
N PHE A 311 -11.52 -2.04 3.27
CA PHE A 311 -11.45 -3.40 2.76
C PHE A 311 -12.74 -3.82 2.02
N GLU A 312 -13.91 -3.39 2.48
CA GLU A 312 -15.20 -3.63 1.81
C GLU A 312 -15.24 -2.96 0.42
N GLU A 313 -14.73 -1.73 0.31
CA GLU A 313 -14.71 -0.94 -0.92
C GLU A 313 -13.46 -1.16 -1.78
N LYS A 314 -12.67 -2.20 -1.49
CA LYS A 314 -11.39 -2.45 -2.19
C LYS A 314 -11.55 -2.49 -3.70
N ASP A 315 -12.50 -3.25 -4.22
CA ASP A 315 -12.67 -3.43 -5.67
C ASP A 315 -13.07 -2.11 -6.36
N ASN A 316 -13.85 -1.27 -5.68
CA ASN A 316 -14.29 0.03 -6.18
C ASN A 316 -13.19 1.11 -6.04
N LEU A 317 -12.31 1.01 -5.05
CA LEU A 317 -11.26 1.99 -4.78
C LEU A 317 -9.92 1.64 -5.45
N GLN A 318 -9.65 0.37 -5.74
CA GLN A 318 -8.33 -0.13 -6.14
C GLN A 318 -7.70 0.70 -7.27
N TYR A 319 -8.46 0.96 -8.34
CA TYR A 319 -7.95 1.74 -9.48
C TYR A 319 -7.62 3.19 -9.12
N ILE A 320 -8.47 3.83 -8.30
CA ILE A 320 -8.27 5.20 -7.83
C ILE A 320 -6.98 5.27 -6.99
N ILE A 321 -6.82 4.33 -6.05
CA ILE A 321 -5.67 4.28 -5.15
C ILE A 321 -4.38 3.90 -5.87
N ASP A 322 -4.45 3.01 -6.87
CA ASP A 322 -3.29 2.68 -7.71
C ASP A 322 -2.80 3.91 -8.48
N LEU A 323 -3.70 4.70 -9.08
CA LEU A 323 -3.32 5.95 -9.72
C LEU A 323 -2.77 6.97 -8.70
N TYR A 324 -3.36 7.03 -7.50
CA TYR A 324 -2.91 7.93 -6.44
C TYR A 324 -1.46 7.62 -6.02
N TYR A 325 -1.15 6.34 -5.85
CA TYR A 325 0.21 5.87 -5.57
C TYR A 325 1.16 6.09 -6.74
N GLN A 326 0.71 5.88 -7.98
CA GLN A 326 1.53 6.18 -9.15
C GLN A 326 1.97 7.63 -9.16
N ASN A 327 1.07 8.57 -8.84
CA ASN A 327 1.35 10.01 -8.82
C ASN A 327 2.46 10.43 -7.84
N MET A 328 2.89 9.55 -6.94
CA MET A 328 3.98 9.80 -6.00
C MET A 328 5.35 9.45 -6.56
N ASN A 329 5.42 8.86 -7.75
CA ASN A 329 6.67 8.67 -8.44
C ASN A 329 7.25 10.05 -8.85
N LEU A 330 8.37 10.43 -8.23
CA LEU A 330 9.07 11.70 -8.45
C LEU A 330 9.46 11.95 -9.92
N SER A 331 9.50 10.90 -10.76
CA SER A 331 9.82 11.02 -12.18
C SER A 331 8.61 11.39 -13.05
N LEU A 332 7.39 11.46 -12.50
CA LEU A 332 6.19 11.80 -13.27
C LEU A 332 6.07 13.31 -13.46
N GLY A 333 5.82 13.72 -14.71
CA GLY A 333 5.44 15.10 -15.03
C GLY A 333 4.09 15.48 -14.42
N ILE A 334 3.94 16.76 -14.06
CA ILE A 334 2.72 17.29 -13.43
C ILE A 334 1.46 17.10 -14.30
N GLU A 335 1.62 17.12 -15.62
CA GLU A 335 0.56 16.87 -16.58
C GLU A 335 0.01 15.46 -16.42
N THR A 336 0.89 14.46 -16.26
CA THR A 336 0.50 13.07 -16.03
C THR A 336 -0.20 12.91 -14.69
N ILE A 337 0.27 13.60 -13.65
CA ILE A 337 -0.37 13.61 -12.31
C ILE A 337 -1.80 14.12 -12.42
N VAL A 338 -2.03 15.25 -13.09
CA VAL A 338 -3.37 15.82 -13.29
C VAL A 338 -4.25 14.92 -14.16
N VAL A 339 -3.69 14.31 -15.21
CA VAL A 339 -4.42 13.32 -16.04
C VAL A 339 -4.88 12.13 -15.20
N ASN A 340 -4.03 11.62 -14.31
CA ASN A 340 -4.38 10.54 -13.41
C ASN A 340 -5.47 10.97 -12.41
N GLN A 341 -5.39 12.17 -11.84
CA GLN A 341 -6.45 12.70 -10.97
C GLN A 341 -7.80 12.82 -11.70
N ILE A 342 -7.80 13.23 -12.97
CA ILE A 342 -9.03 13.28 -13.78
C ILE A 342 -9.61 11.87 -13.99
N LYS A 343 -8.75 10.85 -14.21
CA LYS A 343 -9.18 9.45 -14.30
C LYS A 343 -9.71 8.91 -12.97
N MET A 344 -9.12 9.33 -11.85
CA MET A 344 -9.61 8.99 -10.51
C MET A 344 -11.04 9.52 -10.32
N LEU A 345 -11.29 10.79 -10.67
CA LEU A 345 -12.64 11.37 -10.61
C LEU A 345 -13.63 10.67 -11.56
N GLU A 346 -13.20 10.34 -12.78
CA GLU A 346 -14.02 9.57 -13.72
C GLU A 346 -14.41 8.21 -13.14
N THR A 347 -13.46 7.51 -12.53
CA THR A 347 -13.69 6.21 -11.89
C THR A 347 -14.56 6.34 -10.65
N TYR A 348 -14.37 7.40 -9.85
CA TYR A 348 -15.22 7.68 -8.71
C TYR A 348 -16.68 7.83 -9.13
N TYR A 349 -16.94 8.58 -10.21
CA TYR A 349 -18.30 8.69 -10.75
C TYR A 349 -18.85 7.32 -11.14
N ASP A 350 -18.08 6.55 -11.92
CA ASP A 350 -18.52 5.26 -12.44
C ASP A 350 -18.81 4.24 -11.33
N ASN A 351 -18.04 4.27 -10.25
CA ASN A 351 -18.19 3.31 -9.15
C ASN A 351 -19.22 3.74 -8.09
N PHE A 352 -19.35 5.04 -7.79
CA PHE A 352 -20.09 5.52 -6.63
C PHE A 352 -21.30 6.41 -6.94
N LEU A 353 -21.36 7.02 -8.14
CA LEU A 353 -22.45 7.92 -8.54
C LEU A 353 -23.29 7.36 -9.68
N GLN A 354 -22.74 6.46 -10.50
CA GLN A 354 -23.45 5.87 -11.63
C GLN A 354 -24.71 5.12 -11.15
N GLY A 355 -25.88 5.54 -11.63
CA GLY A 355 -27.16 4.93 -11.28
C GLY A 355 -27.89 5.56 -10.08
N LYS A 356 -27.26 6.49 -9.33
CA LYS A 356 -27.97 7.34 -8.34
C LYS A 356 -28.77 8.48 -8.98
N GLU A 357 -28.83 8.55 -10.32
CA GLU A 357 -29.63 9.52 -11.05
C GLU A 357 -31.10 9.08 -11.19
N GLU A 358 -31.97 9.51 -10.28
CA GLU A 358 -33.42 9.59 -10.57
C GLU A 358 -33.72 10.56 -11.76
N ASN A 359 -32.73 11.33 -12.22
CA ASN A 359 -32.84 12.33 -13.27
C ASN A 359 -32.71 11.83 -14.71
N THR A 360 -32.29 10.59 -14.96
CA THR A 360 -32.21 10.06 -16.34
C THR A 360 -33.61 9.84 -16.93
N GLN A 361 -34.58 9.41 -16.10
CA GLN A 361 -35.98 9.28 -16.52
C GLN A 361 -36.57 10.62 -17.00
N ASN A 362 -36.22 11.73 -16.34
CA ASN A 362 -36.77 13.05 -16.65
C ASN A 362 -36.16 13.66 -17.92
N LYS A 363 -34.87 13.40 -18.19
CA LYS A 363 -34.21 13.75 -19.47
C LYS A 363 -34.74 12.90 -20.63
N ASP A 364 -34.95 11.61 -20.42
CA ASP A 364 -35.52 10.72 -21.43
C ASP A 364 -36.98 11.07 -21.74
N LEU A 365 -37.77 11.45 -20.73
CA LEU A 365 -39.14 11.94 -20.90
C LEU A 365 -39.16 13.25 -21.71
N LYS A 366 -38.30 14.22 -21.37
CA LYS A 366 -38.18 15.49 -22.12
C LYS A 366 -37.69 15.28 -23.55
N PHE A 367 -36.72 14.39 -23.75
CA PHE A 367 -36.22 14.04 -25.07
C PHE A 367 -37.28 13.36 -25.92
N LYS A 368 -38.04 12.42 -25.34
CA LYS A 368 -39.18 11.77 -25.99
C LYS A 368 -40.27 12.77 -26.35
N GLN A 369 -40.64 13.67 -25.42
CA GLN A 369 -41.60 14.75 -25.68
C GLN A 369 -41.13 15.72 -26.77
N ALA A 370 -39.84 16.09 -26.80
CA ALA A 370 -39.27 16.95 -27.83
C ALA A 370 -39.26 16.24 -29.20
N LYS A 371 -38.88 14.96 -29.23
CA LYS A 371 -38.92 14.12 -30.44
C LYS A 371 -40.34 13.99 -30.98
N ASP A 372 -41.32 13.80 -30.11
CA ASP A 372 -42.74 13.71 -30.50
C ASP A 372 -43.28 15.06 -31.00
N LYS A 373 -42.84 16.20 -30.42
CA LYS A 373 -43.17 17.54 -30.93
C LYS A 373 -42.56 17.79 -32.31
N ILE A 374 -41.30 17.41 -32.53
CA ILE A 374 -40.64 17.55 -33.83
C ILE A 374 -41.33 16.68 -34.88
N LYS A 375 -41.69 15.44 -34.54
CA LYS A 375 -42.47 14.56 -35.43
C LYS A 375 -43.83 15.17 -35.77
N LYS A 376 -44.62 15.59 -34.78
CA LYS A 376 -45.90 16.25 -35.02
C LYS A 376 -45.78 17.52 -35.87
N PHE A 377 -44.72 18.30 -35.67
CA PHE A 377 -44.46 19.47 -36.50
C PHE A 377 -44.16 19.05 -37.95
N MET A 378 -43.29 18.07 -38.16
CA MET A 378 -42.98 17.54 -39.50
C MET A 378 -44.21 16.97 -40.21
N ASP A 379 -45.08 16.26 -39.47
CA ASP A 379 -46.31 15.65 -40.01
C ASP A 379 -47.34 16.71 -40.41
N ASN A 380 -47.41 17.83 -39.69
CA ASN A 380 -48.32 18.95 -39.95
C ASN A 380 -47.74 20.01 -40.89
N SER A 381 -46.50 19.83 -41.36
CA SER A 381 -45.83 20.76 -42.27
C SER A 381 -45.78 20.17 -43.68
N GLY A 382 -45.81 21.03 -44.72
CA GLY A 382 -45.61 20.63 -46.11
C GLY A 382 -44.16 20.24 -46.46
N ILE A 383 -43.44 19.63 -45.52
CA ILE A 383 -42.04 19.20 -45.70
C ILE A 383 -42.02 17.96 -46.58
N GLU A 384 -41.06 17.90 -47.49
CA GLU A 384 -40.86 16.79 -48.41
C GLU A 384 -40.48 15.49 -47.66
N GLU A 385 -41.01 14.35 -48.10
CA GLU A 385 -40.88 13.08 -47.38
C GLU A 385 -39.42 12.60 -47.26
N SER A 386 -38.61 12.87 -48.28
CA SER A 386 -37.16 12.59 -48.28
C SER A 386 -36.42 13.33 -47.15
N VAL A 387 -36.84 14.56 -46.83
CA VAL A 387 -36.29 15.36 -45.74
C VAL A 387 -36.77 14.84 -44.39
N LYS A 388 -38.04 14.41 -44.28
CA LYS A 388 -38.58 13.77 -43.06
C LYS A 388 -37.84 12.47 -42.74
N GLU A 389 -37.55 11.64 -43.73
CA GLU A 389 -36.78 10.39 -43.56
C GLU A 389 -35.36 10.65 -43.05
N GLN A 390 -34.67 11.68 -43.58
CA GLN A 390 -33.34 12.08 -43.09
C GLN A 390 -33.38 12.55 -41.63
N ILE A 391 -34.35 13.42 -41.29
CA ILE A 391 -34.52 13.94 -39.92
C ILE A 391 -34.90 12.79 -38.97
N ASN A 392 -35.81 11.89 -39.36
CA ASN A 392 -36.16 10.72 -38.56
C ASN A 392 -34.98 9.78 -38.36
N THR A 393 -34.13 9.59 -39.37
CA THR A 393 -32.90 8.80 -39.25
C THR A 393 -31.93 9.43 -38.24
N ILE A 394 -31.82 10.76 -38.22
CA ILE A 394 -31.02 11.51 -37.22
C ILE A 394 -31.63 11.38 -35.81
N LEU A 395 -32.95 11.51 -35.67
CA LEU A 395 -33.67 11.39 -34.39
C LEU A 395 -33.71 9.96 -33.84
N ASN A 396 -33.58 8.95 -34.70
CA ASN A 396 -33.61 7.52 -34.37
C ASN A 396 -32.21 6.91 -34.24
N LYS A 397 -31.12 7.63 -34.59
CA LYS A 397 -29.78 7.22 -34.18
C LYS A 397 -29.76 7.21 -32.65
N ASN A 398 -29.79 6.02 -32.06
CA ASN A 398 -29.61 5.80 -30.64
C ASN A 398 -28.27 6.39 -30.21
N LYS A 399 -28.24 7.67 -29.84
CA LYS A 399 -27.30 8.10 -28.81
C LYS A 399 -27.76 7.36 -27.56
N LYS A 400 -27.11 6.23 -27.28
CA LYS A 400 -26.88 5.90 -25.86
C LYS A 400 -26.28 7.18 -25.29
N ASN A 401 -27.07 7.94 -24.52
CA ASN A 401 -26.61 9.10 -23.79
C ASN A 401 -25.69 8.58 -22.69
N ASN A 402 -24.54 8.03 -23.09
CA ASN A 402 -23.47 7.74 -22.16
C ASN A 402 -23.01 9.11 -21.69
N ILE A 403 -23.14 9.35 -20.40
CA ILE A 403 -22.70 10.58 -19.77
C ILE A 403 -21.24 10.84 -20.15
N THR A 404 -20.97 12.02 -20.68
CA THR A 404 -19.63 12.38 -21.14
C THR A 404 -18.71 12.65 -19.95
N LEU A 405 -17.39 12.52 -20.11
CA LEU A 405 -16.42 12.84 -19.05
C LEU A 405 -16.64 14.24 -18.46
N ARG A 406 -16.94 15.25 -19.29
CA ARG A 406 -17.27 16.61 -18.79
C ARG A 406 -18.48 16.59 -17.86
N GLU A 407 -19.52 15.84 -18.22
CA GLU A 407 -20.75 15.76 -17.42
C GLU A 407 -20.52 15.01 -16.11
N LYS A 408 -19.76 13.90 -16.14
CA LYS A 408 -19.32 13.20 -14.93
C LYS A 408 -18.59 14.16 -13.99
N LEU A 409 -17.58 14.88 -14.50
CA LEU A 409 -16.80 15.84 -13.73
C LEU A 409 -17.66 16.98 -13.19
N ALA A 410 -18.59 17.50 -14.00
CA ALA A 410 -19.48 18.57 -13.57
C ALA A 410 -20.37 18.13 -12.40
N ILE A 411 -20.93 16.91 -12.45
CA ILE A 411 -21.74 16.37 -11.34
C ILE A 411 -20.90 16.27 -10.07
N ILE A 412 -19.72 15.63 -10.14
CA ILE A 412 -18.84 15.49 -8.97
C ILE A 412 -18.53 16.85 -8.33
N LEU A 413 -18.15 17.83 -9.15
CA LEU A 413 -17.69 19.14 -8.67
C LEU A 413 -18.85 20.02 -8.16
N ASP A 414 -20.06 19.85 -8.70
CA ASP A 414 -21.25 20.58 -8.28
C ASP A 414 -21.79 20.07 -6.93
N GLU A 415 -21.70 18.75 -6.69
CA GLU A 415 -22.13 18.08 -5.46
C GLU A 415 -21.16 18.23 -4.26
N LEU A 416 -20.03 18.92 -4.44
CA LEU A 416 -19.10 19.20 -3.33
C LEU A 416 -19.75 20.16 -2.31
N PRO A 417 -19.49 19.98 -0.99
CA PRO A 417 -19.93 20.94 0.01
C PRO A 417 -19.32 22.32 -0.23
N ASP A 418 -20.07 23.36 0.13
CA ASP A 418 -19.64 24.75 -0.06
C ASP A 418 -18.33 25.05 0.71
N GLU A 419 -18.13 24.43 1.88
CA GLU A 419 -16.90 24.51 2.65
C GLU A 419 -15.67 24.04 1.85
N LEU A 420 -15.83 23.05 0.98
CA LEU A 420 -14.75 22.55 0.13
C LEU A 420 -14.59 23.38 -1.14
N LYS A 421 -15.67 23.89 -1.73
CA LYS A 421 -15.61 24.64 -2.99
C LYS A 421 -14.70 25.88 -2.92
N ILE A 422 -14.40 26.38 -1.72
CA ILE A 422 -13.42 27.46 -1.51
C ILE A 422 -12.05 27.19 -2.14
N VAL A 423 -11.64 25.92 -2.31
CA VAL A 423 -10.37 25.56 -2.95
C VAL A 423 -10.27 26.07 -4.40
N PHE A 424 -11.41 26.28 -5.08
CA PHE A 424 -11.44 26.81 -6.44
C PHE A 424 -10.92 28.24 -6.56
N SER A 425 -10.80 28.97 -5.45
CA SER A 425 -10.17 30.29 -5.41
C SER A 425 -8.70 30.28 -5.83
N GLU A 426 -8.01 29.13 -5.72
CA GLU A 426 -6.65 28.94 -6.25
C GLU A 426 -6.58 29.05 -7.77
N ILE A 427 -7.66 28.65 -8.46
CA ILE A 427 -7.74 28.69 -9.92
C ILE A 427 -8.31 30.03 -10.36
N THR A 428 -9.38 30.50 -9.71
CA THR A 428 -10.07 31.74 -10.04
C THR A 428 -10.55 32.41 -8.75
N PRO A 429 -9.96 33.54 -8.32
CA PRO A 429 -10.30 34.15 -7.04
C PRO A 429 -11.78 34.51 -6.83
N ASN A 430 -12.53 34.82 -7.90
CA ASN A 430 -13.97 35.11 -7.87
C ASN A 430 -14.80 33.99 -8.54
N TRP A 431 -14.40 32.72 -8.33
CA TRP A 431 -15.07 31.56 -8.94
C TRP A 431 -16.56 31.49 -8.60
N ASP A 432 -16.93 31.92 -7.39
CA ASP A 432 -18.29 31.94 -6.83
C ASP A 432 -19.23 32.88 -7.61
N LYS A 433 -18.68 33.93 -8.24
CA LYS A 433 -19.43 34.88 -9.07
C LYS A 433 -19.59 34.43 -10.52
N ASP A 434 -18.83 33.43 -10.97
CA ASP A 434 -18.94 32.86 -12.31
C ASP A 434 -19.91 31.66 -12.31
N ALA A 435 -21.15 31.92 -12.71
CA ALA A 435 -22.20 30.90 -12.82
C ALA A 435 -21.84 29.74 -13.76
N ASN A 436 -20.86 29.91 -14.66
CA ASN A 436 -20.39 28.87 -15.58
C ASN A 436 -19.06 28.26 -15.14
N PHE A 437 -18.55 28.58 -13.95
CA PHE A 437 -17.23 28.13 -13.49
C PHE A 437 -17.10 26.60 -13.55
N ILE A 438 -18.01 25.86 -12.93
CA ILE A 438 -17.98 24.39 -12.88
C ILE A 438 -18.03 23.80 -14.30
N PHE A 439 -18.89 24.35 -15.17
CA PHE A 439 -18.99 23.93 -16.56
C PHE A 439 -17.66 24.12 -17.30
N ASN A 440 -17.08 25.32 -17.20
CA ASN A 440 -15.85 25.69 -17.86
C ASN A 440 -14.68 24.85 -17.33
N PHE A 441 -14.54 24.74 -16.01
CA PHE A 441 -13.49 23.96 -15.37
C PHE A 441 -13.57 22.48 -15.76
N SER A 442 -14.75 21.88 -15.73
CA SER A 442 -14.98 20.50 -16.19
C SER A 442 -14.62 20.30 -17.67
N LYS A 443 -14.89 21.31 -18.52
CA LYS A 443 -14.48 21.29 -19.92
C LYS A 443 -12.95 21.33 -20.06
N ARG A 444 -12.27 22.18 -19.30
CA ARG A 444 -10.79 22.27 -19.30
C ARG A 444 -10.15 20.95 -18.86
N LEU A 445 -10.66 20.33 -17.80
CA LEU A 445 -10.23 19.01 -17.33
C LEU A 445 -10.38 17.95 -18.43
N LYS A 446 -11.57 17.84 -19.03
CA LYS A 446 -11.86 16.90 -20.13
C LYS A 446 -10.94 17.14 -21.34
N ASP A 447 -10.76 18.39 -21.78
CA ASP A 447 -9.89 18.75 -22.91
C ASP A 447 -8.43 18.39 -22.62
N THR A 448 -7.97 18.61 -21.39
CA THR A 448 -6.61 18.28 -20.93
C THR A 448 -6.40 16.78 -20.99
N ARG A 449 -7.25 15.99 -20.32
CA ARG A 449 -7.18 14.52 -20.34
C ARG A 449 -7.17 13.98 -21.77
N ASN A 450 -8.08 14.45 -22.63
CA ASN A 450 -8.15 14.00 -24.02
C ASN A 450 -6.92 14.36 -24.86
N PHE A 451 -6.30 15.52 -24.62
CA PHE A 451 -5.09 15.92 -25.32
C PHE A 451 -3.92 14.99 -24.98
N TYR A 452 -3.69 14.72 -23.70
CA TYR A 452 -2.59 13.85 -23.26
C TYR A 452 -2.85 12.35 -23.49
N THR A 453 -4.10 11.92 -23.69
CA THR A 453 -4.41 10.51 -24.03
C THR A 453 -4.50 10.22 -25.52
N HIS A 454 -4.95 11.17 -26.34
CA HIS A 454 -5.22 10.94 -27.77
C HIS A 454 -4.33 11.77 -28.71
N GLY A 455 -3.41 12.56 -28.16
CA GLY A 455 -2.47 13.39 -28.91
C GLY A 455 -3.07 14.71 -29.42
N ALA A 456 -2.22 15.47 -30.11
CA ALA A 456 -2.50 16.83 -30.56
C ALA A 456 -3.45 16.87 -31.77
N ASN A 457 -4.74 16.66 -31.54
CA ASN A 457 -5.77 17.10 -32.49
C ASN A 457 -6.01 18.60 -32.29
N ASN A 458 -5.23 19.42 -33.00
CA ASN A 458 -5.03 20.86 -32.78
C ASN A 458 -6.29 21.73 -32.72
N HIS A 459 -7.46 21.25 -33.14
CA HIS A 459 -8.70 22.02 -33.16
C HIS A 459 -9.79 21.57 -32.16
N ARG A 460 -9.63 20.45 -31.43
CA ARG A 460 -10.70 19.91 -30.57
C ARG A 460 -10.54 20.17 -29.07
N ASN A 461 -9.31 20.29 -28.57
CA ASN A 461 -9.01 20.43 -27.13
C ASN A 461 -8.36 21.79 -26.83
N THR A 462 -9.07 22.87 -27.19
CA THR A 462 -8.54 24.25 -27.12
C THR A 462 -8.59 24.85 -25.73
N SER A 463 -9.43 24.32 -24.82
CA SER A 463 -9.56 24.85 -23.45
C SER A 463 -8.65 24.15 -22.43
N ARG A 464 -7.71 23.31 -22.87
CA ARG A 464 -6.79 22.58 -21.99
C ARG A 464 -5.90 23.51 -21.14
N PHE A 465 -5.38 23.01 -20.02
CA PHE A 465 -4.30 23.68 -19.30
C PHE A 465 -3.02 23.64 -20.14
N SER A 466 -2.25 24.71 -20.09
CA SER A 466 -1.13 24.91 -21.03
C SER A 466 0.20 25.29 -20.40
N ASN A 467 0.23 25.65 -19.12
CA ASN A 467 1.45 26.02 -18.42
C ASN A 467 1.54 25.35 -17.03
N ILE A 468 2.76 25.29 -16.50
CA ILE A 468 3.08 24.58 -15.24
C ILE A 468 2.32 25.17 -14.05
N ASP A 469 2.17 26.49 -13.96
CA ASP A 469 1.45 27.14 -12.85
C ASP A 469 -0.04 26.72 -12.81
N GLU A 470 -0.70 26.66 -13.96
CA GLU A 470 -2.05 26.13 -14.08
C GLU A 470 -2.12 24.67 -13.61
N PHE A 471 -1.18 23.83 -14.06
CA PHE A 471 -1.15 22.43 -13.64
C PHE A 471 -0.92 22.26 -12.14
N LEU A 472 -0.05 23.08 -11.52
CA LEU A 472 0.20 23.04 -10.07
C LEU A 472 -1.04 23.43 -9.27
N LYS A 473 -1.75 24.50 -9.67
CA LYS A 473 -3.01 24.93 -9.05
C LYS A 473 -4.10 23.88 -9.18
N VAL A 474 -4.27 23.31 -10.37
CA VAL A 474 -5.25 22.24 -10.62
C VAL A 474 -4.91 21.00 -9.81
N ASN A 475 -3.64 20.59 -9.76
CA ASN A 475 -3.19 19.47 -8.94
C ASN A 475 -3.52 19.68 -7.46
N SER A 476 -3.25 20.88 -6.92
CA SER A 476 -3.59 21.25 -5.55
C SER A 476 -5.10 21.10 -5.28
N VAL A 477 -5.95 21.72 -6.11
CA VAL A 477 -7.42 21.61 -6.01
C VAL A 477 -7.89 20.15 -6.08
N LEU A 478 -7.43 19.38 -7.07
CA LEU A 478 -7.87 18.01 -7.27
C LEU A 478 -7.42 17.08 -6.13
N ASN A 479 -6.27 17.35 -5.49
CA ASN A 479 -5.85 16.59 -4.30
C ASN A 479 -6.83 16.76 -3.14
N TYR A 480 -7.30 17.99 -2.86
CA TYR A 480 -8.32 18.21 -1.83
C TYR A 480 -9.66 17.53 -2.18
N VAL A 481 -10.09 17.65 -3.44
CA VAL A 481 -11.33 17.02 -3.91
C VAL A 481 -11.25 15.50 -3.78
N ILE A 482 -10.20 14.86 -4.28
CA ILE A 482 -10.04 13.40 -4.21
C ILE A 482 -9.93 12.95 -2.74
N TYR A 483 -9.19 13.68 -1.91
CA TYR A 483 -9.07 13.36 -0.48
C TYR A 483 -10.43 13.34 0.20
N TYR A 484 -11.23 14.39 0.00
CA TYR A 484 -12.59 14.49 0.53
C TYR A 484 -13.50 13.37 0.01
N LEU A 485 -13.52 13.11 -1.30
CA LEU A 485 -14.42 12.14 -1.91
C LEU A 485 -14.17 10.72 -1.40
N ILE A 486 -12.91 10.33 -1.19
CA ILE A 486 -12.58 9.02 -0.63
C ILE A 486 -12.96 8.97 0.86
N LEU A 487 -12.72 10.02 1.63
CA LEU A 487 -13.19 10.06 3.03
C LEU A 487 -14.72 9.98 3.13
N LYS A 488 -15.45 10.60 2.21
CA LYS A 488 -16.92 10.52 2.14
C LYS A 488 -17.40 9.08 1.93
N ILE A 489 -16.67 8.28 1.16
CA ILE A 489 -16.94 6.84 1.03
C ILE A 489 -16.70 6.14 2.36
N LEU A 490 -15.53 6.37 2.99
CA LEU A 490 -15.13 5.66 4.20
C LEU A 490 -16.01 5.93 5.41
N TYR A 491 -16.57 7.13 5.51
CA TYR A 491 -17.48 7.50 6.61
C TYR A 491 -18.95 7.19 6.36
N ARG A 492 -19.32 6.82 5.12
CA ARG A 492 -20.70 6.75 4.64
C ARG A 492 -21.44 8.11 4.80
N GLU A 493 -22.59 8.29 4.15
CA GLU A 493 -23.24 9.61 4.00
C GLU A 493 -23.50 10.33 5.36
N ASN A 494 -23.30 11.66 5.41
CA ASN A 494 -23.59 12.59 6.54
C ASN A 494 -22.50 12.86 7.60
N MET A 495 -21.21 12.67 7.28
CA MET A 495 -20.09 12.95 8.19
C MET A 495 -19.18 14.10 7.74
N ASP A 496 -19.65 14.97 6.84
CA ASP A 496 -18.87 16.08 6.27
C ASP A 496 -18.22 16.95 7.35
N LYS A 497 -18.95 17.27 8.43
CA LYS A 497 -18.43 18.02 9.58
C LYS A 497 -17.22 17.35 10.23
N ARG A 498 -17.21 16.02 10.32
CA ARG A 498 -16.09 15.24 10.86
C ARG A 498 -14.92 15.25 9.87
N ILE A 499 -15.20 15.00 8.59
CA ILE A 499 -14.19 14.99 7.52
C ILE A 499 -13.44 16.35 7.46
N PHE A 500 -14.15 17.48 7.53
CA PHE A 500 -13.51 18.80 7.50
C PHE A 500 -12.67 19.14 8.74
N GLN A 501 -12.74 18.33 9.81
CA GLN A 501 -11.82 18.49 10.96
C GLN A 501 -10.44 17.89 10.69
N TYR A 502 -10.29 17.10 9.64
CA TYR A 502 -9.01 16.45 9.31
C TYR A 502 -7.96 17.51 8.98
N PRO A 503 -6.74 17.44 9.54
CA PRO A 503 -5.75 18.51 9.45
C PRO A 503 -5.47 18.98 8.01
N PHE A 504 -5.38 18.04 7.05
CA PHE A 504 -5.20 18.35 5.63
C PHE A 504 -6.32 19.23 5.05
N LEU A 505 -7.59 18.85 5.22
CA LEU A 505 -8.73 19.66 4.73
C LEU A 505 -8.90 20.95 5.55
N LYS A 506 -8.70 20.87 6.85
CA LYS A 506 -8.83 21.98 7.81
C LYS A 506 -7.84 23.10 7.55
N ALA A 507 -6.61 22.77 7.18
CA ALA A 507 -5.58 23.74 6.81
C ALA A 507 -6.02 24.63 5.64
N LYS A 508 -6.89 24.10 4.76
CA LYS A 508 -7.35 24.80 3.57
C LYS A 508 -8.70 25.51 3.72
N THR A 509 -9.58 24.96 4.54
CA THR A 509 -10.95 25.47 4.75
C THR A 509 -11.03 26.57 5.81
N ARG A 510 -10.00 26.77 6.65
CA ARG A 510 -9.94 27.82 7.69
C ARG A 510 -9.48 29.20 7.21
N LEU A 511 -9.33 29.42 5.90
CA LEU A 511 -8.96 30.73 5.33
C LEU A 511 -10.17 31.67 5.15
N VAL A 512 -11.22 31.55 5.97
CA VAL A 512 -12.36 32.50 6.03
C VAL A 512 -12.45 33.12 7.40
#